data_AF-A0A3A1YFL1-F1
#
_entry.id   AF-A0A3A1YFL1-F1
#
_cell.length_a   1.000
_cell.length_b   1.000
_cell.length_c   1.000
_cell.angle_alpha   90.00
_cell.angle_beta   90.00
_cell.angle_gamma   90.00
#
_symmetry.space_group_name_H-M   'P 1'
#
loop_
_entity.id
_entity.type
_entity.pdbx_description
1 polymer ?
#
loop_
_entity_poly.entity_id
_entity_poly.type
_entity_poly.pdbx_seq_one_letter_code
_entity_poly.pdbx_strand_id
1 'polypeptide(L)'
;MKKLKFLGALLLLSSSVLAVKAEPIDLYGYNHGSYEYLGCLNCNQYSADSIWNSQGKYGSRYSRDSVFYFGLSWNTNQYISKNLFPSLSGNDPSMFAKCNDQSPVIAGRNTKIIYGYLCRGGKLDGMVDLFEYMIDNGKTFDDLSPEVQREIKKVFQY
;
A
#
# COMPACT_ATOMS: atom_id res chain seq x y z
N MET A 1 26.78 -21.24 -58.63
CA MET A 1 26.85 -21.89 -57.29
C MET A 1 25.98 -21.12 -56.31
N LYS A 2 25.03 -21.85 -55.70
CA LYS A 2 24.33 -21.65 -54.41
C LYS A 2 23.86 -20.24 -53.99
N LYS A 3 22.53 -20.06 -54.10
CA LYS A 3 21.69 -19.07 -53.43
C LYS A 3 22.02 -18.99 -51.94
N LEU A 4 22.56 -17.87 -51.45
CA LEU A 4 22.70 -17.62 -50.01
C LEU A 4 21.44 -16.90 -49.51
N LYS A 5 20.42 -17.70 -49.19
CA LYS A 5 19.22 -17.29 -48.45
C LYS A 5 19.58 -17.10 -46.98
N PHE A 6 20.10 -15.93 -46.58
CA PHE A 6 20.39 -15.65 -45.17
C PHE A 6 19.94 -14.28 -44.66
N LEU A 7 19.13 -13.53 -45.43
CA LEU A 7 18.58 -12.24 -44.97
C LEU A 7 17.22 -12.34 -44.23
N GLY A 8 16.58 -13.51 -44.19
CA GLY A 8 15.25 -13.66 -43.59
C GLY A 8 15.22 -14.00 -42.10
N ALA A 9 16.33 -14.45 -41.51
CA ALA A 9 16.34 -15.01 -40.16
C ALA A 9 16.63 -13.99 -39.04
N LEU A 10 17.14 -12.80 -39.35
CA LEU A 10 17.53 -11.81 -38.34
C LEU A 10 16.41 -10.82 -37.96
N LEU A 11 15.33 -10.75 -38.75
CA LEU A 11 14.18 -9.85 -38.53
C LEU A 11 13.04 -10.49 -37.71
N LEU A 12 13.15 -11.77 -37.33
CA LEU A 12 12.13 -12.48 -36.53
C LEU A 12 12.43 -12.52 -35.03
N LEU A 13 13.55 -11.95 -34.58
CA LEU A 13 13.95 -11.93 -33.17
C LEU A 13 13.62 -10.60 -32.44
N SER A 14 13.00 -9.63 -33.11
CA SER A 14 12.90 -8.25 -32.60
C SER A 14 11.57 -7.86 -31.95
N SER A 15 10.59 -8.75 -31.78
CA SER A 15 9.19 -8.33 -31.52
C SER A 15 8.55 -8.79 -30.21
N SER A 16 9.26 -9.42 -29.28
CA SER A 16 8.71 -9.77 -27.96
C SER A 16 9.38 -9.01 -26.83
N VAL A 17 9.27 -7.68 -26.83
CA VAL A 17 9.41 -6.92 -25.58
C VAL A 17 8.12 -7.17 -24.79
N LEU A 18 8.15 -8.10 -23.84
CA LEU A 18 7.06 -8.26 -22.90
C LEU A 18 6.92 -6.94 -22.14
N ALA A 19 5.79 -6.26 -22.30
CA ALA A 19 5.46 -5.10 -21.48
C ALA A 19 5.33 -5.56 -20.03
N VAL A 20 6.40 -5.40 -19.23
CA VAL A 20 6.37 -5.68 -17.80
C VAL A 20 5.55 -4.58 -17.15
N LYS A 21 4.27 -4.84 -16.92
CA LYS A 21 3.44 -3.98 -16.05
C LYS A 21 3.90 -4.22 -14.61
N ALA A 22 4.09 -3.15 -13.85
CA ALA A 22 4.27 -3.27 -12.40
C ALA A 22 3.09 -4.06 -11.81
N GLU A 23 3.41 -5.08 -11.00
CA GLU A 23 2.38 -5.82 -10.28
C GLU A 23 1.72 -4.92 -9.21
N PRO A 24 0.47 -5.20 -8.82
CA PRO A 24 -0.10 -4.56 -7.65
C PRO A 24 0.74 -4.87 -6.41
N ILE A 25 1.08 -3.83 -5.67
CA ILE A 25 1.71 -3.90 -4.35
C ILE A 25 0.59 -3.72 -3.33
N ASP A 26 0.45 -4.70 -2.46
CA ASP A 26 -0.59 -4.79 -1.45
C ASP A 26 -0.03 -4.48 -0.06
N LEU A 27 -0.91 -3.98 0.80
CA LEU A 27 -0.67 -3.83 2.22
C LEU A 27 -1.37 -4.97 2.97
N TYR A 28 -0.69 -5.55 3.96
CA TYR A 28 -1.27 -6.54 4.86
C TYR A 28 -1.02 -6.14 6.32
N GLY A 29 -2.03 -6.25 7.19
CA GLY A 29 -1.94 -5.91 8.60
C GLY A 29 -2.07 -7.13 9.51
N TYR A 30 -1.37 -7.14 10.63
CA TYR A 30 -1.43 -8.25 11.57
C TYR A 30 -2.68 -8.14 12.45
N ASN A 31 -3.49 -9.20 12.44
CA ASN A 31 -4.69 -9.35 13.23
C ASN A 31 -4.75 -10.74 13.88
N HIS A 32 -4.78 -10.78 15.21
CA HIS A 32 -5.02 -11.99 16.03
C HIS A 32 -4.30 -13.28 15.54
N GLY A 33 -3.03 -13.20 15.15
CA GLY A 33 -2.25 -14.37 14.72
C GLY A 33 -2.12 -14.55 13.21
N SER A 34 -2.71 -13.68 12.40
CA SER A 34 -2.66 -13.77 10.93
C SER A 34 -2.53 -12.41 10.27
N TYR A 35 -2.02 -12.38 9.03
CA TYR A 35 -1.98 -11.17 8.22
C TYR A 35 -3.21 -11.09 7.32
N GLU A 36 -3.94 -9.97 7.42
CA GLU A 36 -5.13 -9.68 6.63
C GLU A 36 -4.83 -8.67 5.53
N TYR A 37 -5.52 -8.80 4.41
CA TYR A 37 -5.40 -7.87 3.29
C TYR A 37 -6.02 -6.51 3.62
N LEU A 38 -5.26 -5.43 3.41
CA LEU A 38 -5.64 -4.06 3.74
C LEU A 38 -5.80 -3.14 2.53
N GLY A 39 -5.61 -3.66 1.32
CA GLY A 39 -5.77 -2.89 0.08
C GLY A 39 -4.48 -2.78 -0.73
N CYS A 40 -4.63 -2.19 -1.90
CA CYS A 40 -3.58 -1.98 -2.88
C CYS A 40 -2.96 -0.60 -2.72
N LEU A 41 -1.65 -0.59 -2.56
CA LEU A 41 -0.82 0.57 -2.29
C LEU A 41 -0.43 1.33 -3.57
N ASN A 42 -0.25 0.64 -4.69
CA ASN A 42 0.08 1.25 -5.99
C ASN A 42 -1.04 1.20 -7.02
N CYS A 43 -2.27 0.90 -6.59
CA CYS A 43 -3.43 0.98 -7.45
C CYS A 43 -3.94 2.41 -7.51
N ASN A 44 -4.44 2.82 -8.69
CA ASN A 44 -5.02 4.14 -8.86
C ASN A 44 -6.19 4.41 -7.90
N GLN A 45 -6.41 5.69 -7.61
CA GLN A 45 -7.45 6.19 -6.69
C GLN A 45 -8.89 5.83 -7.08
N TYR A 46 -9.12 5.27 -8.26
CA TYR A 46 -10.44 4.82 -8.72
C TYR A 46 -10.64 3.31 -8.59
N SER A 47 -9.58 2.56 -8.30
CA SER A 47 -9.65 1.11 -8.12
C SER A 47 -10.39 0.76 -6.83
N ALA A 48 -11.24 -0.26 -6.88
CA ALA A 48 -12.00 -0.75 -5.73
C ALA A 48 -11.08 -1.25 -4.60
N ASP A 49 -9.90 -1.78 -4.97
CA ASP A 49 -8.90 -2.28 -4.04
C ASP A 49 -7.96 -1.19 -3.51
N SER A 50 -7.94 0.02 -4.09
CA SER A 50 -6.95 1.03 -3.73
C SER A 50 -7.21 1.63 -2.36
N ILE A 51 -6.16 1.74 -1.55
CA ILE A 51 -6.23 2.50 -0.29
C ILE A 51 -6.40 4.00 -0.55
N TRP A 52 -6.13 4.47 -1.77
CA TRP A 52 -6.28 5.87 -2.19
C TRP A 52 -7.68 6.18 -2.72
N ASN A 53 -8.56 5.19 -2.81
CA ASN A 53 -9.95 5.39 -3.19
C ASN A 53 -10.78 5.78 -1.96
N SER A 54 -11.06 7.08 -1.79
CA SER A 54 -11.84 7.64 -0.68
C SER A 54 -13.30 7.12 -0.62
N GLN A 55 -13.79 6.54 -1.72
CA GLN A 55 -15.11 5.92 -1.82
C GLN A 55 -15.03 4.38 -1.80
N GLY A 56 -13.81 3.83 -1.82
CA GLY A 56 -13.54 2.40 -1.89
C GLY A 56 -13.50 1.72 -0.53
N LYS A 57 -13.56 0.39 -0.55
CA LYS A 57 -13.57 -0.44 0.66
C LYS A 57 -12.36 -0.19 1.57
N TYR A 58 -11.18 0.00 0.98
CA TYR A 58 -9.91 0.07 1.73
C TYR A 58 -9.39 1.49 1.97
N GLY A 59 -9.95 2.50 1.31
CA GLY A 59 -9.53 3.91 1.44
C GLY A 59 -10.60 4.85 2.03
N SER A 60 -11.85 4.40 2.14
CA SER A 60 -12.93 5.25 2.64
C SER A 60 -12.95 5.37 4.16
N ARG A 61 -13.05 6.58 4.69
CA ARG A 61 -13.22 6.83 6.14
C ARG A 61 -14.50 6.21 6.73
N TYR A 62 -15.47 5.82 5.90
CA TYR A 62 -16.73 5.21 6.34
C TYR A 62 -16.72 3.68 6.29
N SER A 63 -15.71 3.08 5.65
CA SER A 63 -15.58 1.63 5.58
C SER A 63 -14.86 1.11 6.81
N ARG A 64 -15.43 0.10 7.48
CA ARG A 64 -14.76 -0.58 8.61
C ARG A 64 -13.52 -1.36 8.19
N ASP A 65 -13.32 -1.58 6.89
CA ASP A 65 -12.16 -2.27 6.33
C ASP A 65 -11.12 -1.30 5.75
N SER A 66 -11.31 0.00 5.95
CA SER A 66 -10.37 1.03 5.50
C SER A 66 -9.18 1.17 6.43
N VAL A 67 -8.00 1.41 5.84
CA VAL A 67 -6.78 1.73 6.58
C VAL A 67 -6.83 3.11 7.25
N PHE A 68 -7.76 3.97 6.81
CA PHE A 68 -8.01 5.31 7.35
C PHE A 68 -9.32 5.38 8.14
N TYR A 69 -9.88 4.23 8.55
CA TYR A 69 -11.10 4.23 9.37
C TYR A 69 -10.84 4.89 10.72
N PHE A 70 -11.48 6.03 10.96
CA PHE A 70 -11.48 6.72 12.24
C PHE A 70 -12.82 6.48 12.94
N GLY A 71 -12.93 5.36 13.65
CA GLY A 71 -14.05 5.07 14.54
C GLY A 71 -13.69 5.42 15.97
N LEU A 72 -14.31 6.48 16.53
CA LEU A 72 -14.27 6.73 17.97
C LEU A 72 -14.90 5.51 18.67
N SER A 73 -14.08 4.66 19.29
CA SER A 73 -14.57 3.63 20.19
C SER A 73 -14.93 4.27 21.53
N TRP A 74 -16.22 4.33 21.82
CA TRP A 74 -16.72 4.70 23.13
C TRP A 74 -16.43 3.56 24.12
N ASN A 75 -15.20 3.50 24.66
CA ASN A 75 -14.83 3.00 26.00
C ASN A 75 -13.38 2.49 26.14
N THR A 76 -12.53 2.60 25.12
CA THR A 76 -11.10 2.30 25.25
C THR A 76 -10.33 3.48 24.71
N ASN A 77 -9.38 3.99 25.49
CA ASN A 77 -8.40 5.01 25.10
C ASN A 77 -7.42 4.43 24.05
N GLN A 78 -7.97 3.84 22.99
CA GLN A 78 -7.29 3.11 21.92
C GLN A 78 -7.97 3.48 20.61
N TYR A 79 -7.20 4.08 19.71
CA TYR A 79 -7.59 4.33 18.33
C TYR A 79 -7.87 2.98 17.67
N ILE A 80 -9.14 2.69 17.33
CA ILE A 80 -9.48 1.51 16.54
C ILE A 80 -9.28 1.87 15.07
N SER A 81 -8.02 1.98 14.63
CA SER A 81 -7.73 1.54 13.27
C SER A 81 -7.88 0.02 13.36
N LYS A 82 -8.94 -0.52 12.76
CA LYS A 82 -9.08 -1.97 12.68
C LYS A 82 -7.81 -2.51 12.01
N ASN A 83 -7.08 -3.39 12.70
CA ASN A 83 -6.16 -4.36 12.11
C ASN A 83 -4.82 -3.88 11.51
N LEU A 84 -4.32 -2.65 11.77
CA LEU A 84 -2.92 -2.36 11.44
C LEU A 84 -1.94 -2.71 12.58
N PHE A 85 -2.34 -2.58 13.84
CA PHE A 85 -1.46 -2.82 14.99
C PHE A 85 -2.26 -3.30 16.20
N PRO A 86 -1.89 -4.42 16.86
CA PRO A 86 -2.42 -4.71 18.18
C PRO A 86 -1.97 -3.58 19.13
N SER A 87 -2.94 -2.95 19.81
CA SER A 87 -2.77 -2.05 20.95
C SER A 87 -1.35 -2.09 21.53
N LEU A 88 -0.51 -1.10 21.19
CA LEU A 88 0.75 -0.89 21.89
C LEU A 88 0.41 -0.54 23.33
N SER A 89 0.34 -1.55 24.21
CA SER A 89 0.36 -1.34 25.64
C SER A 89 1.78 -0.93 26.02
N GLY A 90 2.09 0.35 25.86
CA GLY A 90 3.41 0.90 26.14
C GLY A 90 3.48 2.38 25.81
N ASN A 91 4.30 3.12 26.55
CA ASN A 91 4.44 4.59 26.50
C ASN A 91 5.07 5.13 25.20
N ASP A 92 4.95 4.42 24.07
CA ASP A 92 5.33 4.89 22.73
C ASP A 92 4.06 4.89 21.85
N PRO A 93 3.41 6.06 21.68
CA PRO A 93 2.08 6.16 21.11
C PRO A 93 2.05 6.11 19.57
N SER A 94 3.20 5.99 18.90
CA SER A 94 3.25 5.99 17.43
C SER A 94 2.75 4.65 16.87
N MET A 95 1.65 4.68 16.10
CA MET A 95 1.08 3.49 15.46
C MET A 95 2.12 2.78 14.58
N PHE A 96 3.10 3.52 14.05
CA PHE A 96 4.14 3.01 13.18
C PHE A 96 5.51 3.01 13.85
N ALA A 97 5.60 2.69 15.14
CA ALA A 97 6.86 2.55 15.87
C ALA A 97 7.90 1.66 15.14
N LYS A 98 9.08 1.46 15.75
CA LYS A 98 10.14 0.63 15.15
C LYS A 98 9.58 -0.73 14.66
N CYS A 99 9.95 -1.10 13.44
CA CYS A 99 9.47 -2.32 12.80
C CYS A 99 9.62 -3.57 13.67
N ASN A 100 8.58 -4.40 13.67
CA ASN A 100 8.49 -5.69 14.36
C ASN A 100 7.71 -6.71 13.50
N ASP A 101 7.52 -7.92 14.04
CA ASP A 101 6.82 -9.04 13.40
C ASP A 101 5.30 -8.87 13.28
N GLN A 102 4.76 -7.75 13.77
CA GLN A 102 3.34 -7.39 13.66
C GLN A 102 3.15 -6.14 12.78
N SER A 103 4.22 -5.57 12.25
CA SER A 103 4.16 -4.38 11.42
C SER A 103 3.47 -4.69 10.08
N PRO A 104 2.72 -3.72 9.50
CA PRO A 104 2.09 -3.90 8.22
C PRO A 104 3.11 -4.21 7.13
N VAL A 105 2.81 -5.23 6.34
CA VAL A 105 3.69 -5.78 5.31
C VAL A 105 3.33 -5.21 3.96
N ILE A 106 4.34 -4.81 3.22
CA ILE A 106 4.24 -4.38 1.82
C ILE A 106 4.68 -5.55 0.96
N ALA A 107 3.77 -6.12 0.17
CA ALA A 107 4.04 -7.33 -0.59
C ALA A 107 3.48 -7.28 -2.02
N GLY A 108 4.16 -7.95 -2.95
CA GLY A 108 3.65 -8.14 -4.32
C GLY A 108 2.42 -9.04 -4.32
N ARG A 109 1.34 -8.60 -4.96
CA ARG A 109 0.07 -9.35 -5.01
C ARG A 109 0.26 -10.72 -5.65
N ASN A 110 1.01 -10.79 -6.73
CA ASN A 110 1.13 -12.00 -7.54
C ASN A 110 2.35 -12.81 -7.11
N THR A 111 3.49 -12.14 -6.92
CA THR A 111 4.75 -12.80 -6.56
C THR A 111 4.81 -13.22 -5.10
N LYS A 112 4.01 -12.59 -4.23
CA LYS A 112 4.07 -12.71 -2.77
C LYS A 112 5.43 -12.32 -2.17
N ILE A 113 6.27 -11.63 -2.95
CA ILE A 113 7.54 -11.08 -2.46
C ILE A 113 7.24 -9.99 -1.44
N ILE A 114 7.89 -10.07 -0.28
CA ILE A 114 7.84 -9.03 0.75
C ILE A 114 8.87 -7.96 0.40
N TYR A 115 8.40 -6.73 0.17
CA TYR A 115 9.24 -5.56 -0.13
C TYR A 115 9.67 -4.80 1.12
N GLY A 116 9.04 -5.07 2.25
CA GLY A 116 9.37 -4.51 3.56
C GLY A 116 8.12 -4.23 4.37
N TYR A 117 8.27 -3.35 5.36
CA TYR A 117 7.23 -3.01 6.32
C TYR A 117 6.92 -1.52 6.29
N LEU A 118 5.68 -1.15 6.60
CA LEU A 118 5.25 0.22 6.85
C LEU A 118 5.38 0.48 8.36
N CYS A 119 6.49 1.10 8.73
CA CYS A 119 6.93 1.39 10.11
C CYS A 119 8.14 2.31 10.07
N ARG A 120 8.50 2.91 11.21
CA ARG A 120 9.71 3.73 11.32
C ARG A 120 10.97 2.89 11.06
N GLY A 121 11.80 3.34 10.13
CA GLY A 121 12.96 2.60 9.61
C GLY A 121 12.63 1.52 8.57
N GLY A 122 11.38 1.43 8.12
CA GLY A 122 10.91 0.49 7.10
C GLY A 122 11.00 1.02 5.67
N LYS A 123 10.35 0.30 4.73
CA LYS A 123 10.40 0.59 3.27
C LYS A 123 9.74 1.92 2.90
N LEU A 124 8.81 2.39 3.73
CA LEU A 124 8.06 3.64 3.56
C LEU A 124 8.17 4.56 4.78
N ASP A 125 9.30 4.53 5.48
CA ASP A 125 9.57 5.39 6.63
C ASP A 125 9.20 6.87 6.37
N GLY A 126 9.60 7.43 5.21
CA GLY A 126 9.28 8.81 4.84
C GLY A 126 7.80 9.12 4.57
N MET A 127 6.93 8.11 4.55
CA MET A 127 5.48 8.28 4.44
C MET A 127 4.74 7.98 5.75
N VAL A 128 5.42 7.45 6.76
CA VAL A 128 4.82 7.10 8.05
C VAL A 128 4.10 8.30 8.66
N ASP A 129 4.75 9.46 8.71
CA ASP A 129 4.15 10.69 9.25
C ASP A 129 2.83 11.07 8.54
N LEU A 130 2.76 10.85 7.23
CA LEU A 130 1.56 11.10 6.46
C LEU A 130 0.44 10.11 6.80
N PHE A 131 0.76 8.82 6.92
CA PHE A 131 -0.22 7.81 7.33
C PHE A 131 -0.75 8.09 8.74
N GLU A 132 0.13 8.41 9.69
CA GLU A 132 -0.23 8.82 11.06
C GLU A 132 -1.17 10.02 11.03
N TYR A 133 -0.78 11.08 10.34
CA TYR A 133 -1.60 12.27 10.19
C TYR A 133 -2.98 11.97 9.60
N MET A 134 -3.05 11.13 8.56
CA MET A 134 -4.31 10.76 7.94
C MET A 134 -5.22 10.00 8.91
N ILE A 135 -4.67 9.03 9.64
CA ILE A 135 -5.41 8.23 10.61
C ILE A 135 -5.88 9.09 11.77
N ASP A 136 -4.99 9.85 12.41
CA ASP A 136 -5.27 10.67 13.59
C ASP A 136 -6.34 11.74 13.35
N ASN A 137 -6.46 12.20 12.09
CA ASN A 137 -7.39 13.24 11.69
C ASN A 137 -8.58 12.70 10.89
N GLY A 138 -8.69 11.37 10.72
CA GLY A 138 -9.73 10.73 9.92
C GLY A 138 -9.81 11.26 8.48
N LYS A 139 -8.65 11.56 7.89
CA LYS A 139 -8.48 12.04 6.52
C LYS A 139 -8.25 10.90 5.55
N THR A 140 -8.78 11.07 4.36
CA THR A 140 -8.58 10.20 3.20
C THR A 140 -7.76 10.92 2.14
N PHE A 141 -7.43 10.23 1.05
CA PHE A 141 -6.65 10.80 -0.05
C PHE A 141 -7.22 12.13 -0.58
N ASP A 142 -8.55 12.24 -0.70
CA ASP A 142 -9.21 13.43 -1.24
C ASP A 142 -9.18 14.63 -0.29
N ASP A 143 -8.94 14.40 1.01
CA ASP A 143 -8.81 15.46 2.03
C ASP A 143 -7.40 16.10 2.02
N LEU A 144 -6.45 15.53 1.27
CA LEU A 144 -5.08 16.02 1.17
C LEU A 144 -4.95 17.14 0.13
N SER A 145 -3.94 18.00 0.29
CA SER A 145 -3.66 19.04 -0.69
C SER A 145 -3.30 18.43 -2.06
N PRO A 146 -3.58 19.12 -3.18
CA PRO A 146 -3.22 18.63 -4.51
C PRO A 146 -1.73 18.37 -4.71
N GLU A 147 -0.87 19.05 -3.93
CA GLU A 147 0.58 18.81 -3.93
C GLU A 147 0.91 17.46 -3.29
N VAL A 148 0.38 17.20 -2.08
CA VAL A 148 0.59 15.92 -1.39
C VAL A 148 0.03 14.76 -2.20
N GLN A 149 -1.17 14.92 -2.78
CA GLN A 149 -1.75 13.91 -3.68
C GLN A 149 -0.85 13.58 -4.88
N ARG A 150 -0.14 14.60 -5.41
CA ARG A 150 0.79 14.42 -6.53
C ARG A 150 2.05 13.69 -6.12
N GLU A 151 2.60 13.97 -4.95
CA GLU A 151 3.76 13.25 -4.42
C GLU A 151 3.44 11.77 -4.15
N ILE A 152 2.27 11.48 -3.58
CA ILE A 152 1.79 10.09 -3.41
C ILE A 152 1.76 9.35 -4.76
N LYS A 153 1.16 9.96 -5.78
CA LYS A 153 1.10 9.40 -7.14
C LYS A 153 2.49 9.14 -7.73
N LYS A 154 3.46 10.01 -7.48
CA LYS A 154 4.85 9.80 -7.92
C LYS A 154 5.50 8.63 -7.20
N VAL A 155 5.33 8.52 -5.88
CA VAL A 155 5.91 7.44 -5.07
C VAL A 155 5.36 6.08 -5.51
N PHE A 156 4.05 6.00 -5.77
CA PHE A 156 3.38 4.74 -6.09
C PHE A 156 3.15 4.49 -7.58
N GLN A 157 3.52 5.44 -8.44
CA GLN A 157 3.53 5.31 -9.90
C GLN A 157 2.18 4.94 -10.52
N TYR A 158 1.11 5.66 -10.16
CA TYR A 158 -0.23 5.50 -10.75
C TYR A 158 -0.92 6.83 -11.10
#